data_AF-A0A7C5H4R6-F1
#
_entry.id   AF-A0A7C5H4R6-F1
#
_cell.length_a   1.000
_cell.length_b   1.000
_cell.length_c   1.000
_cell.angle_alpha   90.00
_cell.angle_beta   90.00
_cell.angle_gamma   90.00
#
_symmetry.space_group_name_H-M   'P 1'
#
loop_
_entity.id
_entity.type
_entity.pdbx_description
1 polymer ?
#
loop_
_entity_poly.entity_id
_entity_poly.type
_entity_poly.pdbx_seq_one_letter_code
_entity_poly.pdbx_strand_id
1 'polypeptide(L)'
;MKLLLILSFSLLLFAKDTTGLLQYGKELNKTISQTDGKARDILLNAYKFVENKRVIKGSCWDYINTLYKESNASRQTVFKSQKKGPYVDLKELRGGDWIYHINHSYHNIEHSGLFVRWIDRNNTLALMLSYAGEDKKRPARFRAYNINKTYKIMRAKESNMEYISQKEYAKKNKMSLFNTMKLAKSGKVETITKTIDGKEQLFIKSDAQLPQEPEAKKVPTLEELYKEIEELKARVKKLEEKKWD
;
A
#
# COMPACT_ATOMS: atom_id res chain seq x y z
N MET A 1 14.75 -7.05 -58.11
CA MET A 1 14.10 -5.84 -57.55
C MET A 1 12.78 -6.23 -56.89
N LYS A 2 12.78 -6.40 -55.56
CA LYS A 2 11.67 -6.17 -54.62
C LYS A 2 12.12 -6.56 -53.20
N LEU A 3 12.80 -5.62 -52.57
CA LEU A 3 12.74 -5.41 -51.12
C LEU A 3 11.27 -5.09 -50.78
N LEU A 4 10.72 -5.64 -49.69
CA LEU A 4 10.04 -4.88 -48.62
C LEU A 4 9.34 -5.83 -47.62
N LEU A 5 9.53 -5.51 -46.33
CA LEU A 5 8.65 -5.76 -45.18
C LEU A 5 8.53 -7.18 -44.63
N ILE A 6 9.55 -7.59 -43.86
CA ILE A 6 9.33 -8.39 -42.64
C ILE A 6 10.00 -7.63 -41.48
N LEU A 7 9.30 -6.63 -40.96
CA LEU A 7 9.68 -5.95 -39.72
C LEU A 7 8.42 -5.29 -39.15
N SER A 8 7.80 -5.96 -38.18
CA SER A 8 7.04 -5.42 -37.03
C SER A 8 5.86 -6.29 -36.60
N PHE A 9 6.12 -7.50 -36.12
CA PHE A 9 5.13 -8.24 -35.31
C PHE A 9 5.69 -8.76 -33.99
N SER A 10 6.71 -8.08 -33.44
CA SER A 10 7.27 -8.36 -32.11
C SER A 10 7.18 -7.19 -31.13
N LEU A 11 6.25 -6.24 -31.35
CA LEU A 11 6.03 -5.11 -30.44
C LEU A 11 4.63 -5.07 -29.79
N LEU A 12 3.88 -6.20 -29.78
CA LEU A 12 2.52 -6.24 -29.23
C LEU A 12 2.34 -7.09 -27.96
N LEU A 13 3.42 -7.56 -27.33
CA LEU A 13 3.35 -8.37 -26.11
C LEU A 13 3.67 -7.62 -24.81
N PHE A 14 4.01 -6.33 -24.87
CA PHE A 14 4.31 -5.52 -23.67
C PHE A 14 3.29 -4.44 -23.32
N ALA A 15 2.17 -4.32 -24.05
CA ALA A 15 1.20 -3.23 -23.87
C ALA A 15 -0.06 -3.56 -23.03
N LYS A 16 -0.18 -4.76 -22.45
CA LYS A 16 -1.44 -5.18 -21.78
C LYS A 16 -1.67 -4.62 -20.37
N ASP A 17 -0.63 -4.16 -19.67
CA ASP A 17 -0.75 -3.79 -18.26
C ASP A 17 -1.09 -2.30 -17.98
N THR A 18 -1.10 -1.43 -19.00
CA THR A 18 -1.56 -0.02 -18.89
C THR A 18 -3.04 0.18 -19.25
N THR A 19 -3.73 -0.89 -19.63
CA THR A 19 -5.10 -0.87 -20.17
C THR A 19 -6.14 -0.25 -19.22
N GLY A 20 -5.99 -0.44 -17.91
CA GLY A 20 -6.96 0.07 -16.94
C GLY A 20 -7.03 1.60 -16.85
N LEU A 21 -5.89 2.30 -16.89
CA LEU A 21 -5.86 3.78 -16.88
C LEU A 21 -6.31 4.36 -18.23
N LEU A 22 -5.92 3.72 -19.33
CA LEU A 22 -6.39 4.11 -20.67
C LEU A 22 -7.92 3.94 -20.80
N GLN A 23 -8.47 2.87 -20.23
CA GLN A 23 -9.89 2.56 -20.33
C GLN A 23 -10.75 3.38 -19.36
N TYR A 24 -10.28 3.62 -18.12
CA TYR A 24 -11.09 4.19 -17.04
C TYR A 24 -10.57 5.53 -16.49
N GLY A 25 -9.58 6.14 -17.13
CA GLY A 25 -8.98 7.38 -16.66
C GLY A 25 -9.99 8.52 -16.55
N LYS A 26 -10.96 8.60 -17.47
CA LYS A 26 -12.03 9.60 -17.46
C LYS A 26 -12.94 9.44 -16.24
N GLU A 27 -13.37 8.22 -15.96
CA GLU A 27 -14.22 7.84 -14.84
C GLU A 27 -13.53 8.12 -13.51
N LEU A 28 -12.25 7.79 -13.41
CA LEU A 28 -11.43 8.06 -12.24
C LEU A 28 -11.27 9.56 -12.01
N ASN A 29 -10.85 10.33 -13.02
CA ASN A 29 -10.68 11.78 -12.91
C ASN A 29 -11.99 12.49 -12.56
N LYS A 30 -13.11 12.06 -13.14
CA LYS A 30 -14.45 12.54 -12.76
C LYS A 30 -14.77 12.25 -11.30
N THR A 31 -14.37 11.08 -10.79
CA THR A 31 -14.61 10.74 -9.38
C THR A 31 -13.73 11.59 -8.47
N ILE A 32 -12.45 11.75 -8.81
CA ILE A 32 -11.52 12.59 -8.07
C ILE A 32 -12.04 14.03 -7.99
N SER A 33 -12.54 14.60 -9.08
CA SER A 33 -13.05 15.98 -9.08
C SER A 33 -14.34 16.16 -8.27
N GLN A 34 -15.12 15.08 -8.09
CA GLN A 34 -16.39 15.06 -7.33
C GLN A 34 -16.22 14.58 -5.88
N THR A 35 -14.99 14.27 -5.46
CA THR A 35 -14.68 13.79 -4.11
C THR A 35 -13.79 14.79 -3.41
N ASP A 36 -14.02 14.98 -2.11
CA ASP A 36 -13.26 15.90 -1.26
C ASP A 36 -12.59 15.16 -0.08
N GLY A 37 -11.71 15.89 0.62
CA GLY A 37 -11.02 15.42 1.83
C GLY A 37 -10.18 14.16 1.60
N LYS A 38 -10.02 13.32 2.64
CA LYS A 38 -9.19 12.11 2.58
C LYS A 38 -9.60 11.09 1.53
N ALA A 39 -10.88 11.03 1.15
CA ALA A 39 -11.30 10.16 0.06
C ALA A 39 -10.68 10.60 -1.28
N ARG A 40 -10.55 11.92 -1.51
CA ARG A 40 -9.88 12.48 -2.70
C ARG A 40 -8.39 12.17 -2.70
N ASP A 41 -7.72 12.38 -1.55
CA ASP A 41 -6.28 12.09 -1.39
C ASP A 41 -5.96 10.63 -1.72
N ILE A 42 -6.79 9.71 -1.23
CA ILE A 42 -6.66 8.27 -1.50
C ILE A 42 -6.84 7.97 -2.98
N LEU A 43 -7.83 8.56 -3.66
CA LEU A 43 -8.04 8.34 -5.10
C LEU A 43 -6.89 8.91 -5.95
N LEU A 44 -6.34 10.07 -5.57
CA LEU A 44 -5.16 10.65 -6.22
C LEU A 44 -3.92 9.78 -6.04
N ASN A 45 -3.68 9.26 -4.83
CA ASN A 45 -2.58 8.35 -4.59
C ASN A 45 -2.79 6.99 -5.28
N ALA A 46 -4.04 6.52 -5.40
CA ALA A 46 -4.36 5.31 -6.16
C ALA A 46 -3.98 5.47 -7.63
N TYR A 47 -4.31 6.61 -8.24
CA TYR A 47 -3.88 6.95 -9.59
C TYR A 47 -2.36 6.88 -9.73
N LYS A 48 -1.63 7.59 -8.85
CA LYS A 48 -0.16 7.63 -8.86
C LYS A 48 0.47 6.25 -8.68
N PHE A 49 -0.09 5.42 -7.78
CA PHE A 49 0.43 4.08 -7.53
C PHE A 49 0.31 3.18 -8.76
N VAL A 50 -0.82 3.27 -9.49
CA VAL A 50 -1.04 2.51 -10.73
C VAL A 50 -0.18 3.05 -11.87
N GLU A 51 -0.12 4.37 -12.04
CA GLU A 51 0.69 5.04 -13.06
C GLU A 51 2.18 4.66 -12.93
N ASN A 52 2.70 4.68 -11.70
CA ASN A 52 4.07 4.30 -11.39
C ASN A 52 4.29 2.77 -11.33
N LYS A 53 3.29 1.97 -11.71
CA LYS A 53 3.33 0.49 -11.67
C LYS A 53 3.83 -0.04 -10.33
N ARG A 54 3.41 0.59 -9.23
CA ARG A 54 3.89 0.25 -7.90
C ARG A 54 3.43 -1.14 -7.48
N VAL A 55 4.36 -1.93 -6.98
CA VAL A 55 4.15 -3.28 -6.43
C VAL A 55 4.43 -3.24 -4.94
N ILE A 56 3.50 -3.74 -4.13
CA ILE A 56 3.63 -3.84 -2.67
C ILE A 56 3.71 -5.31 -2.29
N LYS A 57 4.75 -5.70 -1.56
CA LYS A 57 4.86 -7.07 -1.02
C LYS A 57 3.69 -7.30 -0.05
N GLY A 58 2.91 -8.35 -0.30
CA GLY A 58 1.75 -8.70 0.51
C GLY A 58 0.49 -8.93 -0.34
N SER A 59 -0.65 -8.83 0.32
CA SER A 59 -1.98 -9.10 -0.20
C SER A 59 -2.67 -7.84 -0.77
N CYS A 60 -3.89 -8.01 -1.29
CA CYS A 60 -4.77 -6.90 -1.63
C CYS A 60 -4.95 -5.91 -0.47
N TRP A 61 -4.96 -6.42 0.77
CA TRP A 61 -5.12 -5.62 1.98
C TRP A 61 -3.93 -4.70 2.21
N ASP A 62 -2.71 -5.22 2.10
CA ASP A 62 -1.47 -4.48 2.36
C ASP A 62 -1.33 -3.29 1.40
N TYR A 63 -1.77 -3.47 0.15
CA TYR A 63 -1.75 -2.42 -0.86
C TYR A 63 -2.68 -1.26 -0.48
N ILE A 64 -3.94 -1.54 -0.16
CA ILE A 64 -4.89 -0.48 0.23
C ILE A 64 -4.51 0.11 1.59
N ASN A 65 -3.96 -0.68 2.52
CA ASN A 65 -3.45 -0.17 3.79
C ASN A 65 -2.31 0.84 3.58
N THR A 66 -1.37 0.51 2.69
CA THR A 66 -0.26 1.41 2.30
C THR A 66 -0.80 2.69 1.67
N LEU A 67 -1.81 2.56 0.79
CA LEU A 67 -2.47 3.69 0.16
C LEU A 67 -3.10 4.64 1.20
N TYR A 68 -3.81 4.11 2.20
CA TYR A 68 -4.38 4.91 3.29
C TYR A 68 -3.29 5.59 4.13
N LYS A 69 -2.21 4.86 4.47
CA LYS A 69 -1.08 5.39 5.24
C LYS A 69 -0.42 6.58 4.52
N GLU A 70 -0.12 6.43 3.24
CA GLU A 70 0.53 7.48 2.45
C GLU A 70 -0.40 8.63 2.06
N SER A 71 -1.72 8.44 2.18
CA SER A 71 -2.70 9.52 2.08
C SER A 71 -2.92 10.24 3.42
N ASN A 72 -2.18 9.85 4.46
CA ASN A 72 -2.38 10.29 5.84
C ASN A 72 -3.87 10.20 6.24
N ALA A 73 -4.51 9.10 5.87
CA ALA A 73 -5.94 8.89 6.07
C ALA A 73 -6.16 7.83 7.15
N SER A 74 -6.95 8.18 8.16
CA SER A 74 -7.54 7.19 9.05
C SER A 74 -8.73 6.52 8.37
N ARG A 75 -9.18 5.41 8.94
CA ARG A 75 -10.38 4.70 8.46
C ARG A 75 -11.36 4.44 9.59
N GLN A 76 -12.64 4.47 9.26
CA GLN A 76 -13.74 4.04 10.13
C GLN A 76 -14.53 2.94 9.44
N THR A 77 -15.08 2.00 10.21
CA THR A 77 -15.97 0.98 9.67
C THR A 77 -17.35 1.59 9.54
N VAL A 78 -17.88 1.64 8.31
CA VAL A 78 -19.24 2.12 8.02
C VAL A 78 -20.24 0.97 8.05
N PHE A 79 -19.83 -0.16 7.49
CA PHE A 79 -20.63 -1.38 7.44
C PHE A 79 -19.73 -2.59 7.66
N LYS A 80 -20.22 -3.58 8.41
CA LYS A 80 -19.56 -4.88 8.56
C LYS A 80 -20.58 -5.96 8.89
N SER A 81 -20.53 -7.05 8.14
CA SER A 81 -21.27 -8.28 8.42
C SER A 81 -20.39 -9.51 8.22
N GLN A 82 -20.98 -10.70 8.29
CA GLN A 82 -20.31 -11.96 7.95
C GLN A 82 -20.14 -12.07 6.43
N LYS A 83 -19.16 -12.85 5.97
CA LYS A 83 -18.90 -13.06 4.52
C LYS A 83 -20.11 -13.63 3.76
N LYS A 84 -20.99 -14.35 4.47
CA LYS A 84 -22.24 -14.92 3.94
C LYS A 84 -23.41 -13.92 3.92
N GLY A 85 -23.21 -12.70 4.41
CA GLY A 85 -24.22 -11.66 4.50
C GLY A 85 -24.76 -11.44 5.91
N PRO A 86 -25.73 -10.52 6.08
CA PRO A 86 -26.35 -9.70 5.03
C PRO A 86 -25.34 -8.79 4.31
N TYR A 87 -25.50 -8.59 3.01
CA TYR A 87 -24.61 -7.72 2.23
C TYR A 87 -25.03 -6.25 2.38
N VAL A 88 -24.11 -5.34 2.09
CA VAL A 88 -24.33 -3.91 2.25
C VAL A 88 -25.43 -3.39 1.32
N ASP A 89 -26.18 -2.38 1.76
CA ASP A 89 -26.95 -1.58 0.82
C ASP A 89 -25.96 -0.82 -0.08
N LEU A 90 -25.95 -1.17 -1.37
CA LEU A 90 -25.06 -0.59 -2.37
C LEU A 90 -25.25 0.94 -2.53
N LYS A 91 -26.33 1.52 -1.98
CA LYS A 91 -26.51 2.97 -1.87
C LYS A 91 -25.55 3.64 -0.91
N GLU A 92 -24.97 2.91 0.03
CA GLU A 92 -24.03 3.46 1.01
C GLU A 92 -22.64 3.72 0.44
N LEU A 93 -22.27 3.10 -0.68
CA LEU A 93 -20.93 3.18 -1.27
C LEU A 93 -20.61 4.58 -1.80
N ARG A 94 -19.41 5.05 -1.49
CA ARG A 94 -18.86 6.33 -1.92
C ARG A 94 -17.46 6.15 -2.50
N GLY A 95 -17.09 7.00 -3.46
CA GLY A 95 -15.75 6.99 -4.03
C GLY A 95 -14.68 7.11 -2.95
N GLY A 96 -13.67 6.24 -3.00
CA GLY A 96 -12.61 6.14 -1.98
C GLY A 96 -12.92 5.17 -0.84
N ASP A 97 -14.10 4.54 -0.81
CA ASP A 97 -14.38 3.48 0.16
C ASP A 97 -13.49 2.26 -0.08
N TRP A 98 -12.89 1.75 0.98
CA TRP A 98 -12.23 0.45 0.99
C TRP A 98 -13.24 -0.62 1.34
N ILE A 99 -13.52 -1.51 0.38
CA ILE A 99 -14.51 -2.57 0.54
C ILE A 99 -13.88 -3.95 0.60
N TYR A 100 -14.62 -4.88 1.21
CA TYR A 100 -14.38 -6.31 1.06
C TYR A 100 -15.61 -6.96 0.42
N HIS A 101 -15.37 -7.76 -0.61
CA HIS A 101 -16.41 -8.49 -1.32
C HIS A 101 -15.99 -9.93 -1.61
N ILE A 102 -16.96 -10.77 -1.94
CA ILE A 102 -16.71 -12.12 -2.47
C ILE A 102 -16.57 -12.04 -3.99
N ASN A 103 -15.38 -12.38 -4.50
CA ASN A 103 -15.10 -12.37 -5.94
C ASN A 103 -15.58 -13.68 -6.58
N HIS A 104 -16.79 -13.67 -7.15
CA HIS A 104 -17.33 -14.83 -7.87
C HIS A 104 -16.58 -15.15 -9.15
N SER A 105 -15.94 -14.16 -9.78
CA SER A 105 -15.12 -14.36 -10.97
C SER A 105 -13.75 -14.98 -10.68
N TYR A 106 -13.43 -15.23 -9.39
CA TYR A 106 -12.19 -15.87 -8.98
C TYR A 106 -12.42 -16.77 -7.76
N HIS A 107 -12.93 -17.97 -8.00
CA HIS A 107 -13.06 -19.05 -7.00
C HIS A 107 -13.81 -18.70 -5.71
N ASN A 108 -14.71 -17.70 -5.73
CA ASN A 108 -15.45 -17.25 -4.55
C ASN A 108 -14.54 -16.79 -3.39
N ILE A 109 -13.34 -16.29 -3.70
CA ILE A 109 -12.42 -15.83 -2.66
C ILE A 109 -12.78 -14.43 -2.18
N GLU A 110 -12.44 -14.18 -0.92
CA GLU A 110 -12.43 -12.83 -0.38
C GLU A 110 -11.45 -11.96 -1.16
N HIS A 111 -11.88 -10.74 -1.48
CA HIS A 111 -11.02 -9.74 -2.06
C HIS A 111 -11.32 -8.38 -1.45
N SER A 112 -10.28 -7.56 -1.31
CA SER A 112 -10.43 -6.18 -0.88
C SER A 112 -9.90 -5.22 -1.93
N GLY A 113 -10.53 -4.05 -2.03
CA GLY A 113 -10.18 -3.05 -3.03
C GLY A 113 -10.78 -1.70 -2.72
N LEU A 114 -10.45 -0.72 -3.56
CA LEU A 114 -10.99 0.63 -3.44
C LEU A 114 -12.14 0.83 -4.43
N PHE A 115 -13.33 1.16 -3.93
CA PHE A 115 -14.44 1.58 -4.77
C PHE A 115 -14.15 2.98 -5.34
N VAL A 116 -14.23 3.10 -6.66
CA VAL A 116 -14.10 4.40 -7.35
C VAL A 116 -15.48 4.93 -7.64
N ARG A 117 -16.24 4.24 -8.50
CA ARG A 117 -17.60 4.64 -8.87
C ARG A 117 -18.37 3.49 -9.48
N TRP A 118 -19.68 3.65 -9.63
CA TRP A 118 -20.49 2.78 -10.47
C TRP A 118 -20.16 2.98 -11.96
N ILE A 119 -20.02 1.87 -12.67
CA ILE A 119 -20.07 1.82 -14.15
C ILE A 119 -21.52 1.54 -14.54
N ASP A 120 -22.12 0.52 -13.91
CA ASP A 120 -23.54 0.19 -14.04
C ASP A 120 -24.06 -0.28 -12.68
N ARG A 121 -24.85 0.59 -12.05
CA ARG A 121 -25.38 0.33 -10.71
C ARG A 121 -26.45 -0.75 -10.69
N ASN A 122 -27.26 -0.85 -11.75
CA ASN A 122 -28.36 -1.81 -11.82
C ASN A 122 -27.81 -3.25 -11.89
N ASN A 123 -26.67 -3.42 -12.57
CA ASN A 123 -25.96 -4.69 -12.64
C ASN A 123 -24.85 -4.83 -11.57
N THR A 124 -24.80 -3.94 -10.58
CA THR A 124 -23.83 -3.94 -9.47
C THR A 124 -22.36 -3.93 -9.91
N LEU A 125 -22.10 -3.36 -11.08
CA LEU A 125 -20.79 -3.27 -11.71
C LEU A 125 -20.11 -1.94 -11.34
N ALA A 126 -19.03 -2.03 -10.57
CA ALA A 126 -18.27 -0.90 -10.09
C ALA A 126 -16.86 -0.86 -10.67
N LEU A 127 -16.36 0.34 -10.94
CA LEU A 127 -14.95 0.59 -11.14
C LEU A 127 -14.24 0.48 -9.79
N MET A 128 -13.27 -0.42 -9.72
CA MET A 128 -12.48 -0.70 -8.53
C MET A 128 -10.99 -0.53 -8.82
N LEU A 129 -10.24 -0.02 -7.86
CA LEU A 129 -8.82 -0.34 -7.75
C LEU A 129 -8.68 -1.73 -7.15
N SER A 130 -7.98 -2.62 -7.87
CA SER A 130 -7.80 -4.00 -7.48
C SER A 130 -6.33 -4.41 -7.57
N TYR A 131 -5.82 -5.01 -6.50
CA TYR A 131 -4.44 -5.52 -6.41
C TYR A 131 -4.47 -7.00 -6.09
N ALA A 132 -3.88 -7.84 -6.95
CA ALA A 132 -3.93 -9.29 -6.77
C ALA A 132 -3.07 -9.77 -5.57
N GLY A 133 -1.94 -9.10 -5.28
CA GLY A 133 -1.01 -9.51 -4.22
C GLY A 133 -0.30 -10.85 -4.45
N GLU A 134 0.19 -11.44 -3.36
CA GLU A 134 0.74 -12.81 -3.24
C GLU A 134 1.92 -13.09 -4.18
N ASP A 135 3.04 -12.37 -3.99
CA ASP A 135 4.29 -12.47 -4.77
C ASP A 135 4.17 -12.26 -6.29
N LYS A 136 2.96 -11.93 -6.79
CA LYS A 136 2.76 -11.57 -8.19
C LYS A 136 3.44 -10.22 -8.42
N LYS A 137 4.40 -10.19 -9.35
CA LYS A 137 5.09 -8.96 -9.81
C LYS A 137 4.18 -8.02 -10.63
N ARG A 138 2.86 -8.08 -10.45
CA ARG A 138 1.88 -7.32 -11.23
C ARG A 138 1.36 -6.14 -10.40
N PRO A 139 1.37 -4.91 -10.94
CA PRO A 139 0.85 -3.75 -10.23
C PRO A 139 -0.66 -3.82 -10.06
N ALA A 140 -1.20 -2.95 -9.20
CA ALA A 140 -2.64 -2.76 -9.12
C ALA A 140 -3.18 -2.16 -10.42
N ARG A 141 -4.48 -2.31 -10.63
CA ARG A 141 -5.16 -1.79 -11.82
C ARG A 141 -6.59 -1.37 -11.51
N PHE A 142 -7.07 -0.41 -12.28
CA PHE A 142 -8.47 -0.05 -12.33
C PHE A 142 -9.22 -1.00 -13.26
N ARG A 143 -10.29 -1.61 -12.76
CA ARG A 143 -11.12 -2.54 -13.54
C ARG A 143 -12.54 -2.60 -12.99
N ALA A 144 -13.49 -2.95 -13.85
CA ALA A 144 -14.88 -3.22 -13.48
C ALA A 144 -15.02 -4.56 -12.74
N TYR A 145 -15.73 -4.55 -11.61
CA TYR A 145 -16.07 -5.75 -10.83
C TYR A 145 -17.54 -5.74 -10.44
N ASN A 146 -18.17 -6.91 -10.45
CA ASN A 146 -19.44 -7.09 -9.77
C ASN A 146 -19.17 -7.15 -8.25
N ILE A 147 -19.81 -6.27 -7.49
CA ILE A 147 -19.57 -6.10 -6.05
C ILE A 147 -20.85 -6.32 -5.21
N ASN A 148 -21.83 -7.05 -5.73
CA ASN A 148 -23.11 -7.33 -5.05
C ASN A 148 -22.96 -8.02 -3.68
N LYS A 149 -21.88 -8.79 -3.48
CA LYS A 149 -21.57 -9.47 -2.20
C LYS A 149 -20.52 -8.72 -1.39
N THR A 150 -20.68 -7.41 -1.28
CA THR A 150 -19.88 -6.57 -0.38
C THR A 150 -20.40 -6.71 1.05
N TYR A 151 -19.53 -7.12 1.97
CA TYR A 151 -19.90 -7.36 3.38
C TYR A 151 -19.14 -6.45 4.36
N LYS A 152 -18.24 -5.59 3.87
CA LYS A 152 -17.55 -4.61 4.70
C LYS A 152 -17.22 -3.35 3.91
N ILE A 153 -17.50 -2.20 4.52
CA ILE A 153 -17.09 -0.87 4.05
C ILE A 153 -16.24 -0.22 5.13
N MET A 154 -15.04 0.18 4.77
CA MET A 154 -14.21 1.09 5.54
C MET A 154 -14.10 2.41 4.76
N ARG A 155 -14.34 3.51 5.45
CA ARG A 155 -14.35 4.85 4.85
C ARG A 155 -13.22 5.69 5.40
N ALA A 156 -12.59 6.43 4.51
CA ALA A 156 -11.61 7.43 4.87
C ALA A 156 -12.23 8.48 5.81
N LYS A 157 -11.49 8.83 6.85
CA LYS A 157 -11.72 10.01 7.66
C LYS A 157 -10.40 10.74 7.80
N GLU A 158 -10.48 12.03 8.13
CA GLU A 158 -9.30 12.76 8.59
C GLU A 158 -8.57 11.91 9.62
N SER A 159 -7.26 11.78 9.45
CA SER A 159 -6.47 11.38 10.59
C SER A 159 -6.64 12.50 11.59
N ASN A 160 -7.44 12.26 12.63
CA ASN A 160 -7.13 12.87 13.91
C ASN A 160 -5.73 12.34 14.19
N MET A 161 -4.69 13.07 13.75
CA MET A 161 -3.31 12.79 14.11
C MET A 161 -3.28 12.99 15.62
N GLU A 162 -3.65 11.92 16.32
CA GLU A 162 -3.78 11.90 17.75
C GLU A 162 -2.36 11.81 18.26
N TYR A 163 -1.76 12.97 18.44
CA TYR A 163 -0.51 13.10 19.14
C TYR A 163 -0.83 12.90 20.62
N ILE A 164 -0.43 11.75 21.14
CA ILE A 164 -0.62 11.36 22.53
C ILE A 164 0.60 11.75 23.35
N SER A 165 0.42 11.94 24.65
CA SER A 165 1.54 12.21 25.55
C SER A 165 2.53 11.05 25.53
N GLN A 166 3.79 11.34 25.88
CA GLN A 166 4.81 10.30 26.05
C GLN A 166 4.36 9.21 27.06
N LYS A 167 3.58 9.60 28.08
CA LYS A 167 3.03 8.68 29.09
C LYS A 167 1.97 7.74 28.50
N GLU A 168 1.08 8.24 27.67
CA GLU A 168 0.07 7.43 26.99
C GLU A 168 0.71 6.50 25.95
N TYR A 169 1.69 6.99 25.21
CA TYR A 169 2.44 6.17 24.25
C TYR A 169 3.19 5.03 24.95
N ALA A 170 3.81 5.31 26.10
CA ALA A 170 4.47 4.31 26.93
C ALA A 170 3.49 3.22 27.39
N LYS A 171 2.30 3.62 27.88
CA LYS A 171 1.23 2.71 28.29
C LYS A 171 0.74 1.86 27.12
N LYS A 172 0.47 2.48 25.96
CA LYS A 172 -0.03 1.82 24.75
C LYS A 172 0.95 0.74 24.25
N ASN A 173 2.24 1.04 24.27
CA ASN A 173 3.29 0.15 23.74
C ASN A 173 3.97 -0.71 24.81
N LYS A 174 3.44 -0.75 26.04
CA LYS A 174 3.99 -1.50 27.18
C LYS A 174 5.49 -1.26 27.40
N MET A 175 5.93 -0.01 27.27
CA MET A 175 7.33 0.39 27.44
C MET A 175 7.51 1.38 28.58
N SER A 176 8.74 1.51 29.08
CA SER A 176 9.05 2.51 30.10
C SER A 176 8.96 3.93 29.51
N LEU A 177 8.54 4.89 30.34
CA LEU A 177 8.50 6.30 29.96
C LEU A 177 9.89 6.79 29.51
N PHE A 178 10.95 6.33 30.18
CA PHE A 178 12.34 6.66 29.81
C PHE A 178 12.68 6.24 28.37
N ASN A 179 12.32 5.01 27.97
CA ASN A 179 12.56 4.53 26.61
C ASN A 179 11.72 5.32 25.59
N THR A 180 10.48 5.65 25.94
CA THR A 180 9.62 6.51 25.10
C THR A 180 10.22 7.90 24.89
N MET A 181 10.72 8.53 25.96
CA MET A 181 11.40 9.83 25.88
C MET A 181 12.64 9.77 24.99
N LYS A 182 13.43 8.70 25.09
CA LYS A 182 14.62 8.50 24.26
C LYS A 182 14.25 8.35 22.78
N LEU A 183 13.19 7.62 22.46
CA LEU A 183 12.68 7.48 21.09
C LEU A 183 12.22 8.82 20.52
N ALA A 184 11.44 9.57 21.30
CA ALA A 184 10.94 10.89 20.90
C ALA A 184 12.08 11.87 20.62
N LYS A 185 13.05 11.99 21.55
CA LYS A 185 14.19 12.89 21.41
C LYS A 185 15.17 12.49 20.31
N SER A 186 15.28 11.20 20.00
CA SER A 186 16.16 10.70 18.93
C SER A 186 15.53 10.81 17.53
N GLY A 187 14.31 11.34 17.40
CA GLY A 187 13.60 11.43 16.12
C GLY A 187 13.20 10.07 15.55
N LYS A 188 13.31 9.00 16.35
CA LYS A 188 12.98 7.62 15.96
C LYS A 188 11.48 7.36 15.86
N VAL A 189 10.67 8.26 16.42
CA VAL A 189 9.21 8.30 16.27
C VAL A 189 8.80 9.72 15.92
N GLU A 190 7.73 9.86 15.15
CA GLU A 190 7.21 11.16 14.73
C GLU A 190 6.62 11.91 15.93
N THR A 191 7.04 13.16 16.11
CA THR A 191 6.68 13.98 17.28
C THR A 191 6.27 15.39 16.89
N ILE A 192 5.50 16.04 17.76
CA ILE A 192 5.25 17.49 17.72
C ILE A 192 5.45 18.10 19.10
N THR A 193 5.81 19.38 19.13
CA THR A 193 5.83 20.17 20.36
C THR A 193 4.52 20.96 20.47
N LYS A 194 3.89 20.92 21.64
CA LYS A 194 2.75 21.76 21.98
C LYS A 194 3.02 22.50 23.28
N THR A 195 2.55 23.73 23.37
CA THR A 195 2.56 24.50 24.61
C THR A 195 1.30 24.17 25.40
N ILE A 196 1.45 23.61 26.60
CA ILE A 196 0.37 23.34 27.54
C ILE A 196 0.76 23.98 28.87
N ASP A 197 -0.11 24.83 29.40
CA ASP A 197 0.12 25.58 30.63
C ASP A 197 1.44 26.38 30.63
N GLY A 198 1.75 27.00 29.48
CA GLY A 198 2.98 27.77 29.28
C GLY A 198 4.26 26.95 29.18
N LYS A 199 4.17 25.61 29.14
CA LYS A 199 5.32 24.71 29.01
C LYS A 199 5.28 23.96 27.69
N GLU A 200 6.42 23.94 27.00
CA GLU A 200 6.59 23.09 25.83
C GLU A 200 6.62 21.62 26.24
N GLN A 201 5.75 20.83 25.63
CA GLN A 201 5.64 19.40 25.84
C GLN A 201 5.68 18.68 24.50
N LEU A 202 6.46 17.60 24.44
CA LEU A 202 6.58 16.76 23.26
C LEU A 202 5.49 15.70 23.24
N PHE A 203 4.77 15.58 22.14
CA PHE A 203 3.77 14.55 21.90
C PHE A 203 4.22 13.62 20.78
N ILE A 204 3.86 12.34 20.90
CA ILE A 204 4.21 11.30 19.93
C ILE A 204 2.96 10.96 19.14
N LYS A 205 3.11 10.81 17.83
CA LYS A 205 2.02 10.36 16.97
C LYS A 205 1.53 8.97 17.42
N SER A 206 0.24 8.81 17.71
CA SER A 206 -0.27 7.61 18.38
C SER A 206 -0.03 6.31 17.62
N ASP A 207 0.05 6.35 16.29
CA ASP A 207 0.31 5.20 15.43
C ASP A 207 1.78 5.09 14.99
N ALA A 208 2.69 5.89 15.57
CA ALA A 208 4.11 5.75 15.33
C ALA A 208 4.54 4.30 15.61
N GLN A 209 5.12 3.66 14.60
CA GLN A 209 5.69 2.33 14.75
C GLN A 209 7.02 2.46 15.48
N LEU A 210 7.26 1.56 16.43
CA LEU A 210 8.57 1.43 17.02
C LEU A 210 9.59 1.18 15.90
N PRO A 211 10.78 1.79 15.96
CA PRO A 211 11.86 1.43 15.08
C PRO A 211 11.99 -0.08 15.14
N GLN A 212 11.92 -0.72 13.98
CA GLN A 212 12.34 -2.11 13.91
C GLN A 212 13.78 -2.13 14.43
N GLU A 213 14.07 -3.04 15.36
CA GLU A 213 15.47 -3.35 15.65
C GLU A 213 16.15 -3.54 14.31
N PRO A 214 17.32 -2.91 14.07
CA PRO A 214 18.05 -3.21 12.85
C PRO A 214 18.13 -4.72 12.78
N GLU A 215 17.56 -5.33 11.72
CA GLU A 215 17.62 -6.78 11.54
C GLU A 215 19.04 -7.17 11.89
N ALA A 216 19.19 -7.99 12.96
CA ALA A 216 20.49 -8.43 13.39
C ALA A 216 21.18 -8.92 12.14
N LYS A 217 22.23 -8.21 11.69
CA LYS A 217 22.94 -8.55 10.47
C LYS A 217 23.17 -10.04 10.57
N LYS A 218 22.55 -10.83 9.68
CA LYS A 218 22.59 -12.29 9.74
C LYS A 218 24.05 -12.64 9.94
N VAL A 219 24.39 -13.11 11.15
CA VAL A 219 25.78 -13.48 11.44
C VAL A 219 26.08 -14.56 10.41
N PRO A 220 27.06 -14.34 9.51
CA PRO A 220 27.28 -15.28 8.44
C PRO A 220 27.57 -16.65 9.07
N THR A 221 26.98 -17.71 8.53
CA THR A 221 27.28 -19.05 9.03
C THR A 221 28.75 -19.36 8.80
N LEU A 222 29.28 -20.35 9.51
CA LEU A 222 30.68 -20.75 9.34
C LEU A 222 30.96 -21.13 7.88
N GLU A 223 30.02 -21.80 7.20
CA GLU A 223 30.10 -22.09 5.76
C GLU A 223 30.09 -20.82 4.88
N GLU A 224 29.28 -19.82 5.21
CA GLU A 224 29.24 -18.54 4.47
C GLU A 224 30.57 -17.79 4.60
N LEU A 225 31.19 -17.80 5.80
CA LEU A 225 32.52 -17.23 6.03
C LEU A 225 33.61 -17.97 5.26
N TYR A 226 33.59 -19.30 5.26
CA TYR A 226 34.57 -20.10 4.50
C TYR A 226 34.46 -19.82 3.01
N LYS A 227 33.24 -19.71 2.48
CA LYS A 227 33.02 -19.37 1.07
C LYS A 227 33.55 -17.98 0.73
N GLU A 228 33.30 -16.99 1.59
CA GLU A 228 33.80 -15.62 1.41
C GLU A 228 35.33 -15.56 1.44
N ILE A 229 35.97 -16.31 2.35
CA ILE A 229 37.44 -16.43 2.41
C ILE A 229 38.00 -17.00 1.11
N GLU A 230 37.41 -18.05 0.56
CA GLU A 230 37.87 -18.65 -0.70
C GLU A 230 37.66 -17.72 -1.90
N GLU A 231 36.54 -17.00 -1.96
CA GLU A 231 36.29 -15.98 -2.97
C GLU A 231 37.30 -14.81 -2.89
N LEU A 232 37.65 -14.38 -1.67
CA LEU A 232 38.66 -13.35 -1.43
C LEU A 232 40.06 -13.82 -1.83
N LYS A 233 40.45 -15.05 -1.48
CA LYS A 233 41.73 -15.65 -1.92
C LYS A 233 41.83 -15.69 -3.44
N ALA A 234 40.76 -16.11 -4.12
CA ALA A 234 40.71 -16.13 -5.58
C ALA A 234 40.82 -14.72 -6.19
N ARG A 235 40.21 -13.71 -5.55
CA ARG A 235 40.33 -12.30 -5.96
C ARG A 235 41.75 -11.76 -5.79
N VAL A 236 42.39 -12.02 -4.65
CA VAL A 236 43.77 -11.61 -4.38
C VAL A 236 44.71 -12.23 -5.41
N LYS A 237 44.58 -13.54 -5.67
CA LYS A 237 45.37 -14.23 -6.69
C LYS A 237 45.23 -13.58 -8.08
N LYS A 238 44.00 -13.27 -8.50
CA LYS A 238 43.76 -12.57 -9.78
C LYS A 238 44.36 -11.16 -9.81
N LEU A 239 44.37 -10.45 -8.69
CA LEU A 239 44.96 -9.11 -8.60
C LEU A 239 46.49 -9.16 -8.61
N GLU A 240 47.09 -10.22 -8.06
CA GLU A 240 48.53 -10.48 -8.12
C GLU A 240 48.97 -10.84 -9.54
N GLU A 241 48.20 -11.68 -10.24
CA GLU A 241 48.46 -12.02 -11.65
C GLU A 241 48.35 -10.79 -12.56
N LYS A 242 47.40 -9.88 -12.26
CA LYS A 242 47.20 -8.63 -13.02
C LYS A 242 48.20 -7.51 -12.69
N LYS A 243 49.09 -7.70 -11.71
CA LYS A 243 50.14 -6.73 -11.36
C LYS A 243 51.40 -6.86 -12.23
N TRP A 244 51.47 -7.90 -13.07
CA TRP A 244 52.63 -8.21 -13.93
C TRP A 244 52.33 -8.14 -15.44
N ASP A 245 51.18 -7.59 -15.82
CA ASP A 245 50.84 -7.13 -17.18
C ASP A 245 50.86 -5.59 -17.22
#